data_AF-D4N1A1-F1
#
_entry.id   AF-D4N1A1-F1
#
_cell.length_a   1.000
_cell.length_b   1.000
_cell.length_c   1.000
_cell.angle_alpha   90.00
_cell.angle_beta   90.00
_cell.angle_gamma   90.00
#
_symmetry.space_group_name_H-M   'P 1'
#
loop_
_entity.id
_entity.type
_entity.pdbx_description
1 polymer ?
#
loop_
_entity_poly.entity_id
_entity_poly.type
_entity_poly.pdbx_seq_one_letter_code
_entity_poly.pdbx_strand_id
1 'polypeptide(L)'
;MKKQLKGKQSFYDDKQRENVVSYYLMEDQEHTMYGVELEKYQEETNVIEWDAVPSISESMELVDRVIHNLIKYKVTPISLAESLDEIMTREEEDGRSKI
;
A
#
# COMPACT_ATOMS: atom_id res chain seq x y z
N MET A 1 1.13 -7.23 -15.19
CA MET A 1 1.51 -6.96 -13.78
C MET A 1 1.10 -8.13 -12.91
N LYS A 2 2.03 -8.66 -12.12
CA LYS A 2 1.78 -9.74 -11.16
C LYS A 2 1.53 -9.11 -9.79
N LYS A 3 0.47 -9.53 -9.08
CA LYS A 3 0.20 -9.05 -7.72
C LYS A 3 0.41 -10.12 -6.66
N GLN A 4 1.03 -9.76 -5.55
CA GLN A 4 1.25 -10.61 -4.39
C GLN A 4 0.64 -9.95 -3.16
N LEU A 5 -0.29 -10.63 -2.49
CA LEU A 5 -0.85 -10.17 -1.22
C LEU A 5 0.24 -10.19 -0.15
N LYS A 6 0.45 -9.04 0.50
CA LYS A 6 1.44 -8.87 1.58
C LYS A 6 0.81 -8.78 2.95
N GLY A 7 -0.39 -8.22 3.04
CA GLY A 7 -1.09 -8.09 4.30
C GLY A 7 -2.55 -7.69 4.14
N LYS A 8 -3.29 -7.84 5.23
CA LYS A 8 -4.68 -7.38 5.34
C LYS A 8 -4.85 -6.63 6.65
N GLN A 9 -5.75 -5.67 6.64
CA GLN A 9 -6.18 -4.97 7.84
C GLN A 9 -7.69 -4.80 7.84
N SER A 10 -8.31 -5.08 8.98
CA SER A 10 -9.74 -4.84 9.19
C SER A 10 -9.95 -3.72 10.20
N PHE A 11 -10.95 -2.88 9.95
CA PHE A 11 -11.42 -1.86 10.88
C PHE A 11 -12.92 -1.62 10.72
N TYR A 12 -13.55 -1.11 11.77
CA TYR A 12 -14.98 -0.81 11.78
C TYR A 12 -15.21 0.68 11.56
N ASP A 13 -16.16 1.02 10.68
CA ASP A 13 -16.65 2.39 10.50
C ASP A 13 -17.57 2.80 11.68
N ASP A 14 -17.93 4.08 11.79
CA ASP A 14 -18.91 4.61 12.77
C ASP A 14 -20.23 3.83 12.80
N LYS A 15 -20.61 3.22 11.68
CA LYS A 15 -21.79 2.36 11.57
C LYS A 15 -21.56 0.89 11.98
N GLN A 16 -20.43 0.57 12.61
CA GLN A 16 -19.97 -0.78 12.97
C GLN A 16 -19.82 -1.75 11.79
N ARG A 17 -19.59 -1.21 10.60
CA ARG A 17 -19.41 -2.01 9.38
C ARG A 17 -17.95 -2.41 9.25
N GLU A 18 -17.70 -3.68 8.98
CA GLU A 18 -16.35 -4.15 8.73
C GLU A 18 -15.84 -3.65 7.37
N ASN A 19 -14.68 -3.00 7.39
CA ASN A 19 -13.91 -2.63 6.22
C ASN A 19 -12.61 -3.42 6.22
N VAL A 20 -12.36 -4.15 5.15
CA VAL A 20 -11.15 -4.96 4.98
C VAL A 20 -10.29 -4.35 3.89
N VAL A 21 -9.11 -3.87 4.24
CA VAL A 21 -8.10 -3.36 3.31
C VAL A 21 -7.06 -4.43 3.09
N SER A 22 -6.86 -4.81 1.83
CA SER A 22 -5.83 -5.74 1.38
C SER A 22 -4.71 -4.97 0.69
N TYR A 23 -3.46 -5.27 1.06
CA TYR A 23 -2.27 -4.59 0.56
C TYR A 23 -1.47 -5.55 -0.32
N TYR A 24 -1.21 -5.14 -1.55
CA TYR A 24 -0.53 -5.95 -2.55
C TYR A 24 0.76 -5.31 -3.02
N LEU A 25 1.77 -6.13 -3.21
CA LEU A 25 2.96 -5.80 -3.98
C LEU A 25 2.67 -6.11 -5.45
N MET A 26 2.85 -5.10 -6.30
CA MET A 26 2.76 -5.24 -7.75
C MET A 26 4.16 -5.37 -8.34
N GLU A 27 4.33 -6.32 -9.24
CA GLU A 27 5.54 -6.51 -10.05
C GLU A 27 5.20 -6.24 -11.51
N ASP A 28 5.85 -5.23 -12.06
CA ASP A 28 5.87 -4.95 -13.49
C ASP A 28 7.09 -5.63 -14.11
N GLN A 29 6.83 -6.75 -14.79
CA GLN A 29 7.88 -7.59 -15.38
C GLN A 29 8.50 -6.97 -16.62
N GLU A 30 7.83 -6.01 -17.25
CA GLU A 30 8.31 -5.35 -18.47
C GLU A 30 9.35 -4.27 -18.15
N HIS A 31 9.13 -3.51 -17.07
CA HIS A 31 10.02 -2.43 -16.66
C HIS A 31 10.92 -2.79 -15.46
N THR A 32 10.79 -4.00 -14.91
CA THR A 32 11.48 -4.44 -13.67
C THR A 32 11.20 -3.50 -12.49
N MET A 33 9.98 -2.96 -12.46
CA MET A 33 9.54 -2.00 -11.45
C MET A 33 8.55 -2.65 -10.50
N TYR A 34 8.59 -2.24 -9.24
CA TYR A 34 7.64 -2.66 -8.22
C TYR A 34 6.72 -1.51 -7.83
N GLY A 35 5.48 -1.83 -7.51
CA GLY A 35 4.44 -0.88 -7.10
C GLY A 35 3.59 -1.43 -5.95
N VAL A 36 2.60 -0.66 -5.52
CA VAL A 36 1.64 -1.09 -4.49
C VAL A 36 0.21 -0.90 -4.97
N GLU A 37 -0.67 -1.81 -4.55
CA GLU A 37 -2.11 -1.74 -4.77
C GLU A 37 -2.83 -1.99 -3.45
N LEU A 38 -3.84 -1.17 -3.16
CA LEU A 38 -4.72 -1.35 -2.01
C LEU A 38 -6.14 -1.58 -2.51
N GLU A 39 -6.79 -2.62 -1.97
CA GLU A 39 -8.21 -2.90 -2.20
C GLU A 39 -8.94 -2.89 -0.87
N LYS A 40 -9.94 -2.02 -0.72
CA LYS A 40 -10.84 -1.96 0.43
C LYS A 40 -12.18 -2.54 0.04
N TYR A 41 -12.58 -3.58 0.76
CA TYR A 41 -13.87 -4.24 0.61
C TYR A 41 -14.75 -3.97 1.84
N GLN A 42 -16.01 -3.60 1.62
CA GLN A 42 -17.04 -3.53 2.65
C GLN A 42 -18.19 -4.46 2.28
N GLU A 43 -18.39 -5.53 3.06
CA GLU A 43 -19.34 -6.61 2.76
C GLU A 43 -20.79 -6.11 2.68
N GLU A 44 -21.23 -5.28 3.63
CA GLU A 44 -22.63 -4.85 3.74
C GLU A 44 -23.11 -3.96 2.59
N THR A 45 -22.22 -3.19 1.98
CA THR A 45 -22.55 -2.25 0.90
C THR A 45 -22.05 -2.73 -0.46
N ASN A 46 -21.27 -3.82 -0.48
CA ASN A 46 -20.56 -4.33 -1.64
C ASN A 46 -19.72 -3.24 -2.34
N VAL A 47 -19.26 -2.26 -1.56
CA VAL A 47 -18.41 -1.16 -2.03
C VAL A 47 -16.98 -1.65 -2.09
N ILE A 48 -16.37 -1.46 -3.26
CA ILE A 48 -14.96 -1.75 -3.53
C ILE A 48 -14.30 -0.41 -3.83
N GLU A 49 -13.45 0.04 -2.92
CA GLU A 49 -12.51 1.13 -3.20
C GLU A 49 -11.17 0.52 -3.52
N TRP A 50 -10.55 0.98 -4.59
CA TRP A 50 -9.26 0.48 -5.03
C TRP A 50 -8.40 1.65 -5.47
N ASP A 51 -7.11 1.59 -5.17
CA ASP A 51 -6.13 2.55 -5.65
C ASP A 51 -4.79 1.83 -5.81
N ALA A 52 -4.02 2.24 -6.82
CA ALA A 52 -2.75 1.61 -7.14
C ALA A 52 -1.74 2.65 -7.60
N VAL A 53 -0.53 2.54 -7.08
CA VAL A 53 0.61 3.35 -7.51
C VAL A 53 1.64 2.41 -8.13
N PRO A 54 1.67 2.32 -9.48
CA PRO A 54 2.68 1.54 -10.17
C PRO A 54 4.03 2.24 -10.12
N SER A 55 5.10 1.49 -10.40
CA SER A 55 6.43 2.02 -10.65
C SER A 55 7.01 2.92 -9.55
N ILE A 56 6.94 2.42 -8.33
CA ILE A 56 7.43 3.08 -7.12
C ILE A 56 8.95 2.98 -7.01
N SER A 57 9.49 1.77 -7.22
CA SER A 57 10.93 1.53 -7.12
C SER A 57 11.33 0.26 -7.87
N GLU A 58 12.59 0.20 -8.32
CA GLU A 58 13.22 -1.02 -8.84
C GLU A 58 13.57 -2.02 -7.71
N SER A 59 13.53 -1.60 -6.44
CA SER A 59 13.85 -2.46 -5.30
C SER A 59 12.58 -3.06 -4.68
N MET A 60 12.43 -4.38 -4.81
CA MET A 60 11.36 -5.14 -4.14
C MET A 60 11.41 -4.93 -2.63
N GLU A 61 12.60 -4.90 -2.03
CA GLU A 61 12.77 -4.73 -0.57
C GLU A 61 12.28 -3.36 -0.10
N LEU A 62 12.52 -2.30 -0.89
CA LEU A 62 12.01 -0.97 -0.58
C LEU A 62 10.49 -0.95 -0.63
N VAL A 63 9.89 -1.48 -1.70
CA VAL A 63 8.43 -1.54 -1.83
C VAL A 63 7.80 -2.41 -0.74
N ASP A 64 8.45 -3.50 -0.35
CA ASP A 64 8.00 -4.35 0.75
C ASP A 64 8.02 -3.59 2.10
N ARG A 65 9.05 -2.78 2.38
CA ARG A 65 9.08 -1.88 3.56
C ARG A 65 7.99 -0.82 3.51
N VAL A 66 7.78 -0.21 2.34
CA VAL A 66 6.69 0.74 2.12
C VAL A 66 5.35 0.09 2.46
N ILE A 67 5.07 -1.11 1.95
CA ILE A 67 3.83 -1.84 2.26
C ILE A 67 3.68 -2.11 3.76
N HIS A 68 4.76 -2.51 4.43
CA HIS A 68 4.74 -2.68 5.89
C HIS A 68 4.39 -1.39 6.63
N ASN A 69 4.93 -0.24 6.17
CA ASN A 69 4.58 1.08 6.71
C ASN A 69 3.11 1.44 6.43
N LEU A 70 2.60 1.19 5.21
CA LEU A 70 1.19 1.41 4.85
C LEU A 70 0.24 0.62 5.77
N ILE A 71 0.56 -0.65 6.05
CA ILE A 71 -0.20 -1.50 6.99
C ILE A 71 -0.11 -0.93 8.42
N LYS A 72 1.09 -0.55 8.86
CA LYS A 72 1.34 -0.01 10.21
C LYS A 72 0.54 1.27 10.46
N TYR A 73 0.48 2.16 9.48
CA TYR A 73 -0.25 3.43 9.57
C TYR A 73 -1.72 3.33 9.17
N LYS A 74 -2.21 2.12 8.87
CA LYS A 74 -3.61 1.87 8.50
C LYS A 74 -4.08 2.64 7.28
N VAL A 75 -3.20 2.76 6.28
CA VAL A 75 -3.48 3.53 5.07
C VAL A 75 -4.61 2.87 4.28
N THR A 76 -5.52 3.69 3.78
CA THR A 76 -6.65 3.29 2.94
C THR A 76 -6.41 3.69 1.48
N PRO A 77 -7.13 3.11 0.50
CA PRO A 77 -6.94 3.44 -0.92
C PRO A 77 -7.00 4.94 -1.21
N ILE A 78 -7.97 5.67 -0.63
CA ILE A 78 -8.13 7.11 -0.86
C ILE A 78 -6.93 7.94 -0.39
N SER A 79 -6.24 7.49 0.66
CA SER A 79 -5.06 8.15 1.25
C SER A 79 -3.73 7.60 0.72
N LEU A 80 -3.76 6.69 -0.25
CA LEU A 80 -2.58 5.92 -0.66
C LEU A 80 -1.48 6.83 -1.21
N ALA A 81 -1.79 7.65 -2.22
CA ALA A 81 -0.81 8.52 -2.85
C ALA A 81 -0.16 9.48 -1.83
N GLU A 82 -0.98 10.14 -1.01
CA GLU A 82 -0.48 11.08 0.02
C GLU A 82 0.41 10.38 1.06
N SER A 83 -0.04 9.25 1.59
CA SER A 83 0.73 8.49 2.59
C SER A 83 2.02 7.91 2.00
N LEU A 84 1.99 7.54 0.73
CA LEU A 84 3.15 7.00 0.03
C LEU A 84 4.24 8.07 -0.12
N ASP A 85 3.90 9.28 -0.55
CA ASP A 85 4.83 10.41 -0.64
C ASP A 85 5.49 10.71 0.72
N GLU A 86 4.71 10.70 1.81
CA GLU A 86 5.24 10.88 3.17
C GLU A 86 6.20 9.76 3.59
N ILE A 87 5.83 8.50 3.33
CA ILE A 87 6.69 7.33 3.66
C ILE A 87 7.97 7.37 2.83
N MET A 88 7.88 7.74 1.55
CA MET A 88 9.02 7.82 0.65
C MET A 88 10.03 8.87 1.08
N THR A 89 9.54 10.08 1.37
CA THR A 89 10.37 11.16 1.89
C THR A 89 11.16 10.69 3.11
N ARG A 90 10.51 9.94 4.00
CA ARG A 90 11.12 9.42 5.22
C ARG A 90 12.14 8.30 4.98
N GLU A 91 11.88 7.38 4.04
CA GLU A 91 12.85 6.34 3.66
C GLU A 91 14.10 6.95 3.00
N GLU A 92 13.95 8.04 2.25
CA GLU A 92 15.08 8.79 1.68
C GLU A 92 15.92 9.49 2.76
N GLU A 93 15.28 10.05 3.79
CA GLU A 93 15.97 10.66 4.95
C GLU A 93 16.71 9.63 5.83
N ASP A 94 16.10 8.47 6.08
CA ASP A 94 16.72 7.38 6.85
C ASP A 94 17.90 6.76 6.08
N GLY A 95 17.76 6.58 4.76
CA GLY A 95 18.84 6.13 3.87
C GLY A 95 20.04 7.10 3.82
N ARG A 96 19.80 8.41 3.97
CA ARG A 96 20.86 9.43 4.06
C ARG A 96 21.54 9.49 5.42
N SER A 97 20.97 8.91 6.47
CA SER A 97 21.56 8.93 7.82
C SER A 97 22.68 7.88 8.03
N LYS A 98 23.02 7.10 7.00
CA LYS A 98 24.22 6.26 6.94
C LYS A 98 25.35 6.97 6.17
N ILE A 99 25.90 8.04 6.72
CA ILE A 99 27.22 8.58 6.33
C ILE A 99 28.04 8.92 7.57
#